data_AF-A0A836Q0N1-F1
#
_entry.id   AF-A0A836Q0N1-F1
#
_cell.length_a   1.000
_cell.length_b   1.000
_cell.length_c   1.000
_cell.angle_alpha   90.00
_cell.angle_beta   90.00
_cell.angle_gamma   90.00
#
_symmetry.space_group_name_H-M   'P 1'
#
loop_
_entity.id
_entity.type
_entity.pdbx_description
1 polymer ?
#
loop_
_entity_poly.entity_id
_entity_poly.type
_entity_poly.pdbx_seq_one_letter_code
_entity_poly.pdbx_strand_id
1 'polypeptide(L)'
;MRPYAICPYAMRPPHASRCDPLEYSFPNTGDALLKPGSSNDCVLVDLDGTLADCGHRLHFIEKTPKNWKGFLDPFLVAEDPLIEPVARVVRSLGETYPIIYVSGRTIDLYDTTKTWLTKHGFWTHPFLLFMRPARDFRSDVIVKRELLKKIRKEWNPWLAIDDRSSVVQMWRDEGLTCFQVSDETD
;
A
#
# COMPACT_ATOMS: atom_id res chain seq x y z
N MET A 1 -37.48 10.20 6.40
CA MET A 1 -37.37 11.67 6.31
C MET A 1 -35.95 12.07 6.67
N ARG A 2 -35.14 12.47 5.70
CA ARG A 2 -33.84 13.12 5.93
C ARG A 2 -34.01 14.61 5.58
N PRO A 3 -33.66 15.56 6.46
CA PRO A 3 -33.65 16.98 6.07
C PRO A 3 -32.29 17.33 5.44
N TYR A 4 -32.32 17.88 4.23
CA TYR A 4 -31.19 18.56 3.62
C TYR A 4 -31.10 19.98 4.20
N ALA A 5 -29.90 20.37 4.64
CA ALA A 5 -29.59 21.74 5.02
C ALA A 5 -29.40 22.60 3.76
N ILE A 6 -30.08 23.73 3.69
CA ILE A 6 -29.99 24.71 2.59
C ILE A 6 -28.94 25.75 3.00
N CYS A 7 -27.89 25.93 2.18
CA CYS A 7 -26.94 27.02 2.31
C CYS A 7 -27.50 28.27 1.59
N PRO A 8 -27.79 29.38 2.29
CA PRO A 8 -28.27 30.60 1.66
C PRO A 8 -27.07 31.46 1.24
N TYR A 9 -27.16 32.08 0.06
CA TYR A 9 -26.18 33.00 -0.57
C TYR A 9 -25.12 32.37 -1.49
N ALA A 10 -25.53 32.15 -2.73
CA ALA A 10 -24.68 32.45 -3.88
C ALA A 10 -25.53 33.21 -4.92
N MET A 11 -25.12 34.45 -5.20
CA MET A 11 -25.76 35.34 -6.17
C MET A 11 -25.73 34.72 -7.58
N ARG A 12 -26.84 34.80 -8.31
CA ARG A 12 -26.95 34.31 -9.70
C ARG A 12 -26.35 35.30 -10.69
N PRO A 13 -25.54 34.88 -11.68
CA PRO A 13 -25.28 35.68 -12.87
C PRO A 13 -26.46 35.56 -13.87
N PRO A 14 -26.77 36.60 -14.66
CA PRO A 14 -27.78 36.53 -15.71
C PRO A 14 -27.18 35.91 -16.98
N HIS A 15 -27.99 35.09 -17.67
CA HIS A 15 -27.65 34.33 -18.90
C HIS A 15 -26.86 33.03 -18.69
N ALA A 16 -27.52 32.04 -18.09
CA ALA A 16 -27.24 30.63 -18.37
C ALA A 16 -28.49 30.01 -19.00
N SER A 17 -28.33 29.59 -20.25
CA SER A 17 -29.28 28.77 -21.02
C SER A 17 -29.75 27.59 -20.17
N ARG A 18 -31.04 27.27 -20.23
CA ARG A 18 -31.63 26.10 -19.54
C ARG A 18 -30.97 24.82 -20.05
N CYS A 19 -29.95 24.34 -19.36
CA CYS A 19 -29.57 22.94 -19.43
C CYS A 19 -30.48 22.20 -18.46
N ASP A 20 -31.33 21.33 -19.00
CA ASP A 20 -32.11 20.38 -18.20
C ASP A 20 -31.18 19.61 -17.26
N PRO A 21 -31.54 19.42 -15.98
CA PRO A 21 -30.80 18.50 -15.13
C PRO A 21 -30.99 17.12 -15.73
N LEU A 22 -29.94 16.57 -16.33
CA LEU A 22 -29.90 15.15 -16.68
C LEU A 22 -30.13 14.38 -15.37
N GLU A 23 -31.32 13.80 -15.22
CA GLU A 23 -31.58 12.79 -14.21
C GLU A 23 -30.64 11.62 -14.50
N TYR A 24 -29.51 11.60 -13.81
CA TYR A 24 -28.60 10.47 -13.85
C TYR A 24 -29.21 9.36 -12.99
N SER A 25 -30.10 8.56 -13.59
CA SER A 25 -30.55 7.32 -12.98
C SER A 25 -29.37 6.35 -12.97
N PHE A 26 -28.82 6.08 -11.80
CA PHE A 26 -27.92 4.94 -11.64
C PHE A 26 -28.67 3.69 -12.08
N PRO A 27 -28.19 2.92 -13.08
CA PRO A 27 -28.82 1.66 -13.42
C PRO A 27 -28.86 0.81 -12.16
N ASN A 28 -30.05 0.29 -11.86
CA ASN A 28 -30.26 -0.67 -10.79
C ASN A 28 -29.58 -1.97 -11.20
N THR A 29 -28.25 -2.05 -11.02
CA THR A 29 -27.46 -3.25 -11.30
C THR A 29 -27.65 -4.25 -10.18
N GLY A 30 -28.88 -4.73 -10.01
CA GLY A 30 -29.07 -6.14 -9.67
C GLY A 30 -28.60 -6.93 -10.88
N ASP A 31 -27.66 -7.85 -10.67
CA ASP A 31 -27.01 -8.69 -11.69
C ASP A 31 -25.88 -8.03 -12.51
N ALA A 32 -24.78 -7.71 -11.83
CA ALA A 32 -23.42 -8.17 -12.19
C ALA A 32 -22.38 -7.55 -11.23
N LEU A 33 -22.53 -7.77 -9.92
CA LEU A 33 -21.36 -7.69 -9.06
C LEU A 33 -20.48 -8.87 -9.46
N LEU A 34 -19.34 -8.58 -10.09
CA LEU A 34 -18.25 -9.53 -10.30
C LEU A 34 -18.16 -10.39 -9.03
N LYS A 35 -18.30 -11.71 -9.16
CA LYS A 35 -18.01 -12.62 -8.05
C LYS A 35 -16.59 -12.27 -7.58
N PRO A 36 -16.37 -11.84 -6.32
CA PRO A 36 -15.01 -11.57 -5.89
C PRO A 36 -14.23 -12.87 -5.96
N GLY A 37 -13.17 -12.81 -6.77
CA GLY A 37 -11.90 -13.50 -6.66
C GLY A 37 -11.88 -15.02 -6.62
N SER A 38 -10.76 -15.58 -7.03
CA SER A 38 -10.39 -16.89 -6.50
C SER A 38 -10.31 -16.78 -4.96
N SER A 39 -10.49 -17.88 -4.24
CA SER A 39 -10.42 -17.88 -2.76
C SER A 39 -9.10 -17.31 -2.20
N ASN A 40 -8.11 -17.06 -3.06
CA ASN A 40 -6.76 -16.68 -2.69
C ASN A 40 -6.33 -15.34 -3.32
N ASP A 41 -7.25 -14.54 -3.87
CA ASP A 41 -6.92 -13.20 -4.37
C ASP A 41 -6.40 -12.30 -3.24
N CYS A 42 -5.29 -11.59 -3.46
CA CYS A 42 -4.66 -10.77 -2.41
C CYS A 42 -4.04 -9.47 -2.93
N VAL A 43 -3.72 -8.57 -1.99
CA VAL A 43 -3.01 -7.31 -2.24
C VAL A 43 -1.63 -7.35 -1.56
N LEU A 44 -0.59 -6.99 -2.32
CA LEU A 44 0.77 -6.83 -1.79
C LEU A 44 0.96 -5.39 -1.32
N VAL A 45 1.54 -5.22 -0.14
CA VAL A 45 1.79 -3.90 0.45
C VAL A 45 3.23 -3.84 0.95
N ASP A 46 4.01 -2.90 0.42
CA ASP A 46 5.31 -2.57 0.96
C ASP A 46 5.22 -1.81 2.29
N LEU A 47 6.32 -1.77 3.04
CA LEU A 47 6.40 -1.06 4.31
C LEU A 47 7.14 0.28 4.19
N ASP A 48 8.45 0.26 3.97
CA ASP A 48 9.32 1.43 4.13
C ASP A 48 9.15 2.42 2.97
N GLY A 49 8.61 3.61 3.24
CA GLY A 49 8.25 4.60 2.21
C GLY A 49 6.82 4.43 1.68
N THR A 50 6.15 3.33 2.04
CA THR A 50 4.79 3.01 1.60
C THR A 50 3.76 3.12 2.72
N LEU A 51 3.81 2.20 3.70
CA LEU A 51 2.91 2.22 4.86
C LEU A 51 3.57 2.90 6.06
N ALA A 52 4.88 2.74 6.19
CA ALA A 52 5.73 3.28 7.23
C ALA A 52 6.58 4.43 6.66
N ASP A 53 6.49 5.61 7.26
CA ASP A 53 7.37 6.73 6.95
C ASP A 53 8.74 6.47 7.57
N CYS A 54 9.73 6.19 6.71
CA CYS A 54 11.11 5.96 7.12
C CYS A 54 12.00 7.20 6.93
N GLY A 55 11.40 8.37 6.69
CA GLY A 55 12.10 9.61 6.35
C GLY A 55 13.17 10.02 7.35
N HIS A 56 12.92 9.84 8.66
CA HIS A 56 13.89 10.19 9.71
C HIS A 56 15.17 9.36 9.68
N ARG A 57 15.17 8.20 9.01
CA ARG A 57 16.33 7.30 8.91
C ARG A 57 16.96 7.24 7.51
N LEU A 58 16.39 7.90 6.50
CA LEU A 58 16.95 7.93 5.13
C LEU A 58 18.39 8.45 5.07
N HIS A 59 18.76 9.39 5.93
CA HIS A 59 20.11 9.96 6.03
C HIS A 59 21.23 8.91 6.23
N PHE A 60 20.91 7.71 6.71
CA PHE A 60 21.87 6.60 6.82
C PHE A 60 22.26 5.98 5.47
N ILE A 61 21.40 6.09 4.44
CA ILE A 61 21.59 5.44 3.13
C ILE A 61 21.70 6.43 1.96
N GLU A 62 21.55 7.73 2.22
CA GLU A 62 21.82 8.81 1.26
C GLU A 62 23.33 8.97 0.97
N LYS A 63 24.19 8.69 1.95
CA LYS A 63 25.65 8.85 1.83
C LYS A 63 26.33 7.55 1.43
N THR A 64 27.47 7.67 0.75
CA THR A 64 28.36 6.54 0.43
C THR A 64 29.59 6.57 1.34
N PRO A 65 29.93 5.45 2.02
CA PRO A 65 29.23 4.16 2.02
C PRO A 65 27.91 4.21 2.78
N LYS A 66 26.91 3.45 2.30
CA LYS A 66 25.59 3.35 2.93
C LYS A 66 25.68 2.66 4.29
N ASN A 67 25.11 3.26 5.33
CA ASN A 67 25.00 2.70 6.67
C ASN A 67 23.68 1.92 6.83
N TRP A 68 23.60 0.75 6.21
CA TRP A 68 22.42 -0.12 6.34
C TRP A 68 22.13 -0.54 7.77
N LYS A 69 23.16 -0.66 8.63
CA LYS A 69 22.97 -1.01 10.04
C LYS A 69 22.21 0.09 10.79
N GLY A 70 22.51 1.37 10.53
CA GLY A 70 21.78 2.50 11.09
C GLY A 70 20.37 2.62 10.53
N PHE A 71 20.21 2.45 9.21
CA PHE A 71 18.88 2.47 8.59
C PHE A 71 17.96 1.36 9.10
N LEU A 72 18.50 0.19 9.40
CA LEU A 72 17.76 -0.97 9.91
C LEU A 72 17.87 -1.12 11.44
N ASP A 73 18.17 -0.04 12.16
CA ASP A 73 18.20 -0.08 13.62
C ASP A 73 16.78 -0.40 14.17
N PRO A 74 16.61 -1.44 15.00
CA PRO A 74 15.29 -1.85 15.48
C PRO A 74 14.53 -0.77 16.25
N PHE A 75 15.24 0.12 16.97
CA PHE A 75 14.60 1.20 17.72
C PHE A 75 14.05 2.26 16.78
N LEU A 76 14.82 2.66 15.77
CA LEU A 76 14.38 3.64 14.77
C LEU A 76 13.23 3.10 13.92
N VAL A 77 13.29 1.83 13.53
CA VAL A 77 12.23 1.15 12.77
C VAL A 77 10.92 1.07 13.57
N ALA A 78 11.00 0.87 14.90
CA ALA A 78 9.82 0.82 15.76
C ALA A 78 9.11 2.20 15.90
N GLU A 79 9.82 3.27 15.55
CA GLU A 79 9.35 4.66 15.64
C GLU A 79 8.80 5.22 14.32
N ASP A 80 8.91 4.48 13.21
CA ASP A 80 8.37 4.91 11.91
C ASP A 80 6.91 5.39 12.04
N PRO A 81 6.57 6.63 11.67
CA PRO A 81 5.18 7.06 11.61
C PRO A 81 4.38 6.30 10.55
N LEU A 82 3.06 6.30 10.70
CA LEU A 82 2.16 5.73 9.70
C LEU A 82 1.89 6.76 8.60
N ILE A 83 2.01 6.36 7.33
CA ILE A 83 1.58 7.19 6.20
C ILE A 83 0.04 7.10 6.09
N GLU A 84 -0.66 8.01 6.77
CA GLU A 84 -2.12 7.97 6.96
C GLU A 84 -2.94 7.83 5.66
N PRO A 85 -2.63 8.53 4.55
CA PRO A 85 -3.37 8.35 3.30
C PRO A 85 -3.29 6.91 2.76
N VAL A 86 -2.10 6.31 2.75
CA VAL A 86 -1.88 4.93 2.30
C VAL A 86 -2.55 3.95 3.26
N ALA A 87 -2.43 4.18 4.57
CA ALA A 87 -3.08 3.39 5.61
C ALA A 87 -4.61 3.30 5.43
N ARG A 88 -5.27 4.39 5.04
CA ARG A 88 -6.73 4.38 4.75
C ARG A 88 -7.06 3.47 3.56
N VAL A 89 -6.27 3.52 2.50
CA VAL A 89 -6.47 2.66 1.32
C VAL A 89 -6.25 1.19 1.68
N VAL A 90 -5.16 0.88 2.39
CA VAL A 90 -4.84 -0.50 2.82
C VAL A 90 -5.93 -1.06 3.73
N ARG A 91 -6.46 -0.26 4.66
CA ARG A 91 -7.59 -0.68 5.52
C ARG A 91 -8.83 -1.03 4.69
N SER A 92 -9.20 -0.18 3.74
CA SER A 92 -10.36 -0.43 2.88
C SER A 92 -10.19 -1.68 2.02
N LEU A 93 -9.01 -1.92 1.46
CA LEU A 93 -8.72 -3.15 0.71
C LEU A 93 -8.74 -4.39 1.61
N GLY A 94 -8.26 -4.26 2.84
CA GLY A 94 -8.23 -5.32 3.86
C GLY A 94 -9.61 -5.79 4.33
N GLU A 95 -10.67 -5.03 4.04
CA GLU A 95 -12.07 -5.47 4.30
C GLU A 95 -12.52 -6.57 3.32
N THR A 96 -11.89 -6.65 2.14
CA THR A 96 -12.29 -7.58 1.06
C THR A 96 -11.21 -8.61 0.74
N TYR A 97 -9.93 -8.23 0.81
CA TYR A 97 -8.81 -9.05 0.40
C TYR A 97 -7.79 -9.23 1.52
N PRO A 98 -7.19 -10.42 1.66
CA PRO A 98 -5.99 -10.62 2.45
C PRO A 98 -4.87 -9.64 2.02
N ILE A 99 -4.28 -8.98 3.01
CA ILE A 99 -3.11 -8.12 2.83
C ILE A 99 -1.85 -8.94 3.10
N ILE A 100 -0.92 -8.92 2.14
CA ILE A 100 0.40 -9.54 2.27
C ILE A 100 1.44 -8.44 2.31
N TYR A 101 2.12 -8.31 3.45
CA TYR A 101 3.22 -7.35 3.58
C TYR A 101 4.49 -7.92 2.95
N VAL A 102 5.13 -7.15 2.07
CA VAL A 102 6.38 -7.55 1.39
C VAL A 102 7.43 -6.47 1.62
N SER A 103 8.42 -6.74 2.47
CA SER A 103 9.36 -5.73 2.93
C SER A 103 10.81 -6.04 2.56
N GLY A 104 11.57 -4.97 2.27
CA GLY A 104 13.03 -5.02 2.13
C GLY A 104 13.80 -5.16 3.45
N ARG A 105 13.13 -4.96 4.60
CA ARG A 105 13.68 -5.22 5.94
C ARG A 105 14.16 -6.66 6.05
N THR A 106 15.31 -6.89 6.69
CA THR A 106 15.81 -8.25 6.92
C THR A 106 14.93 -8.98 7.93
N ILE A 107 14.92 -10.32 7.85
CA ILE A 107 14.17 -11.18 8.78
C ILE A 107 14.58 -10.99 10.26
N ASP A 108 15.77 -10.44 10.52
CA ASP A 108 16.22 -10.07 11.86
C ASP A 108 15.32 -9.02 12.52
N LEU A 109 14.57 -8.24 11.72
CA LEU A 109 13.58 -7.24 12.15
C LEU A 109 12.14 -7.79 12.19
N TYR A 110 11.94 -9.11 12.11
CA TYR A 110 10.58 -9.68 12.06
C TYR A 110 9.73 -9.27 13.26
N ASP A 111 10.23 -9.45 14.48
CA ASP A 111 9.49 -9.11 15.70
C ASP A 111 9.25 -7.61 15.86
N THR A 112 10.23 -6.78 15.51
CA THR A 112 10.07 -5.31 15.46
C THR A 112 8.98 -4.91 14.47
N THR A 113 9.01 -5.47 13.26
CA THR A 113 8.05 -5.16 12.18
C THR A 113 6.64 -5.63 12.54
N LYS A 114 6.52 -6.86 13.07
CA LYS A 114 5.26 -7.40 13.58
C LYS A 114 4.69 -6.54 14.71
N THR A 115 5.52 -6.11 15.64
CA THR A 115 5.11 -5.24 16.76
C THR A 115 4.61 -3.89 16.23
N TRP A 116 5.32 -3.31 15.27
CA TRP A 116 4.90 -2.08 14.59
C TRP A 116 3.55 -2.26 13.87
N LEU A 117 3.38 -3.32 13.08
CA LEU A 117 2.11 -3.63 12.42
C LEU A 117 0.98 -3.82 13.43
N THR A 118 1.24 -4.48 14.56
CA THR A 118 0.25 -4.69 15.63
C THR A 118 -0.16 -3.36 16.27
N LYS A 119 0.81 -2.52 16.61
CA LYS A 119 0.59 -1.18 17.19
C LYS A 119 -0.31 -0.31 16.32
N HIS A 120 -0.17 -0.39 14.99
CA HIS A 120 -0.93 0.42 14.04
C HIS A 120 -2.22 -0.26 13.51
N GLY A 121 -2.55 -1.47 14.00
CA GLY A 121 -3.76 -2.20 13.63
C GLY A 121 -3.71 -2.91 12.28
N PHE A 122 -2.51 -3.19 11.77
CA PHE A 122 -2.26 -3.83 10.47
C PHE A 122 -1.82 -5.30 10.58
N TRP A 123 -1.56 -5.79 11.78
CA TRP A 123 -1.31 -7.22 12.02
C TRP A 123 -2.63 -7.99 12.20
N THR A 124 -3.25 -8.37 11.09
CA THR A 124 -4.54 -9.08 11.05
C THR A 124 -4.43 -10.43 10.34
N HIS A 125 -5.35 -11.36 10.62
CA HIS A 125 -5.40 -12.67 9.98
C HIS A 125 -5.63 -12.51 8.45
N PRO A 126 -4.93 -13.23 7.56
CA PRO A 126 -4.06 -14.40 7.78
C PRO A 126 -2.57 -14.15 8.15
N PHE A 127 -2.21 -13.02 8.78
CA PHE A 127 -0.88 -12.77 9.34
C PHE A 127 0.29 -13.01 8.36
N LEU A 128 0.26 -12.33 7.22
CA LEU A 128 1.18 -12.58 6.11
C LEU A 128 2.25 -11.48 6.02
N LEU A 129 3.50 -11.84 6.34
CA LEU A 129 4.67 -10.97 6.26
C LEU A 129 5.84 -11.70 5.60
N PHE A 130 6.25 -11.23 4.43
CA PHE A 130 7.37 -11.73 3.65
C PHE A 130 8.50 -10.72 3.68
N MET A 131 9.68 -11.14 4.16
CA MET A 131 10.82 -10.27 4.41
C MET A 131 12.08 -10.79 3.73
N ARG A 132 13.07 -9.91 3.57
CA ARG A 132 14.38 -10.24 3.05
C ARG A 132 15.10 -11.28 3.94
N PRO A 133 15.64 -12.37 3.37
CA PRO A 133 16.42 -13.35 4.14
C PRO A 133 17.62 -12.71 4.86
N ALA A 134 18.01 -13.29 6.00
CA ALA A 134 19.20 -12.85 6.71
C ALA A 134 20.44 -12.92 5.81
N ARG A 135 21.30 -11.89 5.90
CA ARG A 135 22.55 -11.77 5.12
C ARG A 135 22.37 -11.71 3.60
N ASP A 136 21.19 -11.34 3.10
CA ASP A 136 20.96 -11.07 1.68
C ASP A 136 21.16 -9.57 1.37
N PHE A 137 22.20 -9.25 0.62
CA PHE A 137 22.57 -7.87 0.25
C PHE A 137 22.19 -7.49 -1.18
N ARG A 138 21.43 -8.34 -1.89
CA ARG A 138 20.99 -8.09 -3.28
C ARG A 138 19.94 -6.97 -3.31
N SER A 139 19.68 -6.39 -4.48
CA SER A 139 18.67 -5.33 -4.62
C SER A 139 17.27 -5.80 -4.22
N ASP A 140 16.41 -4.86 -3.80
CA ASP A 140 15.00 -5.18 -3.46
C ASP A 140 14.25 -5.79 -4.65
N VAL A 141 14.57 -5.38 -5.88
CA VAL A 141 14.02 -5.99 -7.11
C VAL A 141 14.23 -7.51 -7.13
N ILE A 142 15.45 -7.97 -6.84
CA ILE A 142 15.75 -9.42 -6.84
C ILE A 142 15.01 -10.12 -5.71
N VAL A 143 15.08 -9.57 -4.50
CA VAL A 143 14.48 -10.17 -3.31
C VAL A 143 12.96 -10.23 -3.42
N LYS A 144 12.30 -9.11 -3.74
CA LYS A 144 10.84 -9.03 -3.85
C LYS A 144 10.31 -9.90 -5.00
N ARG A 145 11.04 -10.04 -6.10
CA ARG A 145 10.69 -11.00 -7.18
C ARG A 145 10.76 -12.45 -6.69
N GLU A 146 11.75 -12.83 -5.89
CA GLU A 146 11.82 -14.16 -5.29
C GLU A 146 10.71 -14.40 -4.26
N LEU A 147 10.37 -13.39 -3.45
CA LEU A 147 9.24 -13.45 -2.52
C LEU A 147 7.91 -13.61 -3.27
N LEU A 148 7.72 -12.90 -4.38
CA LEU A 148 6.53 -13.04 -5.22
C LEU A 148 6.33 -14.46 -5.74
N LYS A 149 7.42 -15.11 -6.19
CA LYS A 149 7.37 -16.51 -6.63
C LYS A 149 6.93 -17.45 -5.51
N LYS A 150 7.23 -17.14 -4.25
CA LYS A 150 6.74 -17.91 -3.09
C LYS A 150 5.27 -17.63 -2.83
N ILE A 151 4.88 -16.36 -2.83
CA ILE A 151 3.49 -15.92 -2.62
C ILE A 151 2.55 -16.55 -3.64
N ARG A 152 2.93 -16.54 -4.93
CA ARG A 152 2.15 -17.11 -6.05
C ARG A 152 1.90 -18.62 -5.99
N LYS A 153 2.54 -19.34 -5.07
CA LYS A 153 2.25 -20.77 -4.86
C LYS A 153 0.90 -21.00 -4.18
N GLU A 154 0.46 -20.03 -3.39
CA GLU A 154 -0.73 -20.16 -2.53
C GLU A 154 -1.72 -19.01 -2.78
N TRP A 155 -1.24 -17.85 -3.19
CA TRP A 155 -2.03 -16.63 -3.36
C TRP A 155 -2.04 -16.16 -4.81
N ASN A 156 -3.05 -15.39 -5.16
CA ASN A 156 -3.21 -14.72 -6.46
C ASN A 156 -3.14 -13.20 -6.27
N PRO A 157 -1.93 -12.60 -6.21
CA PRO A 157 -1.81 -11.15 -6.10
C PRO A 157 -2.35 -10.48 -7.35
N TRP A 158 -3.24 -9.49 -7.17
CA TRP A 158 -3.80 -8.71 -8.28
C TRP A 158 -3.40 -7.23 -8.24
N LEU A 159 -2.94 -6.75 -7.07
CA LEU A 159 -2.47 -5.38 -6.84
C LEU A 159 -1.23 -5.39 -5.95
N ALA A 160 -0.29 -4.50 -6.25
CA ALA A 160 0.82 -4.15 -5.38
C ALA A 160 0.80 -2.64 -5.05
N ILE A 161 1.17 -2.29 -3.82
CA ILE A 161 1.35 -0.90 -3.37
C ILE A 161 2.81 -0.79 -2.90
N ASP A 162 3.58 0.09 -3.53
CA ASP A 162 5.03 0.25 -3.31
C ASP A 162 5.43 1.71 -3.62
N ASP A 163 6.51 2.21 -3.05
CA ASP A 163 7.02 3.57 -3.30
C ASP A 163 8.13 3.57 -4.36
N ARG A 164 8.96 2.52 -4.33
CA ARG A 164 10.24 2.52 -5.04
C ARG A 164 10.06 2.23 -6.52
N SER A 165 10.39 3.19 -7.38
CA SER A 165 10.27 3.11 -8.84
C SER A 165 10.85 1.81 -9.43
N SER A 166 12.03 1.40 -8.97
CA SER A 166 12.66 0.15 -9.46
C SER A 166 11.87 -1.12 -9.11
N VAL A 167 11.21 -1.14 -7.95
CA VAL A 167 10.38 -2.25 -7.48
C VAL A 167 8.98 -2.19 -8.10
N VAL A 168 8.41 -1.00 -8.23
CA VAL A 168 7.16 -0.74 -8.96
C VAL A 168 7.25 -1.26 -10.39
N GLN A 169 8.34 -0.94 -11.10
CA GLN A 169 8.55 -1.45 -12.45
C GLN A 169 8.65 -2.97 -12.46
N MET A 170 9.35 -3.57 -11.49
CA MET A 170 9.39 -5.02 -11.35
C MET A 170 8.00 -5.64 -11.13
N TRP A 171 7.15 -5.06 -10.29
CA TRP A 171 5.78 -5.53 -10.10
C TRP A 171 4.99 -5.53 -11.41
N ARG A 172 5.13 -4.46 -12.20
CA ARG A 172 4.50 -4.32 -13.52
C ARG A 172 5.04 -5.35 -14.52
N ASP A 173 6.36 -5.57 -14.55
CA ASP A 173 7.00 -6.58 -15.41
C ASP A 173 6.53 -8.00 -15.05
N GLU A 174 6.22 -8.25 -13.78
CA GLU A 174 5.65 -9.51 -13.30
C GLU A 174 4.14 -9.62 -13.57
N GLY A 175 3.51 -8.63 -14.21
CA GLY A 175 2.10 -8.65 -14.60
C GLY A 175 1.13 -8.15 -13.52
N LEU A 176 1.60 -7.44 -12.50
CA LEU A 176 0.75 -6.82 -11.48
C LEU A 176 0.44 -5.36 -11.81
N THR A 177 -0.78 -4.92 -11.51
CA THR A 177 -1.03 -3.49 -11.35
C THR A 177 -0.30 -3.02 -10.11
N CYS A 178 0.45 -1.92 -10.20
CA CYS A 178 1.14 -1.35 -9.07
C CYS A 178 0.83 0.14 -8.89
N PHE A 179 0.31 0.47 -7.70
CA PHE A 179 0.09 1.85 -7.25
C PHE A 179 1.36 2.34 -6.57
N GLN A 180 2.01 3.30 -7.23
CA GLN A 180 3.17 3.99 -6.69
C GLN A 180 2.70 5.13 -5.80
N VAL A 181 3.07 5.11 -4.51
CA VAL A 181 2.51 6.04 -3.51
C VAL A 181 3.40 7.24 -3.18
N SER A 182 4.67 7.19 -3.58
CA SER A 182 5.62 8.29 -3.50
C SER A 182 6.57 8.23 -4.68
N ASP A 183 7.11 9.38 -5.05
CA ASP A 183 8.28 9.44 -5.94
C ASP A 183 9.54 9.12 -5.12
N GLU A 184 10.54 8.52 -5.76
CA GLU A 184 11.90 8.52 -5.20
C GLU A 184 12.36 9.98 -5.20
N THR A 185 12.71 10.53 -4.03
CA THR A 185 13.35 11.84 -3.97
C THR A 185 14.79 11.70 -4.45
N ASP A 186 15.14 12.42 -5.51
CA ASP A 186 16.51 12.54 -6.07
C ASP A 186 17.53 13.04 -5.03
#